data_AF-A0A2N9EW80-F1
#
_entry.id   AF-A0A2N9EW80-F1
#
_cell.length_a   1.000
_cell.length_b   1.000
_cell.length_c   1.000
_cell.angle_alpha   90.00
_cell.angle_beta   90.00
_cell.angle_gamma   90.00
#
_symmetry.space_group_name_H-M   'P 1'
#
loop_
_entity.id
_entity.type
_entity.pdbx_description
1 polymer ?
#
loop_
_entity_poly.entity_id
_entity_poly.type
_entity_poly.pdbx_seq_one_letter_code
_entity_poly.pdbx_strand_id
1 'polypeptide(L)'
;MAICGVKRNFEENFYSPSPVCKKGCFSSSSSFEYYKPIENPDELSFELESAKEKSDANNQVPNSNDVVEWSDLLIKKLTAVASMDDAKVCTKQVLEGFERSIKIDIQKEIMLLNEQVEGLRKENSILKRAVVVQHEERNIKERELQDLKELVPQYKEKLTTLELNNYSLSMHLNQALQNTSIPGHFNPHVF
;
A
#
# COMPACT_ATOMS: atom_id res chain seq x y z
N MET A 1 0.37 -6.61 -67.93
CA MET A 1 1.25 -5.43 -68.00
C MET A 1 1.97 -5.34 -66.67
N ALA A 2 3.14 -5.96 -66.54
CA ALA A 2 4.48 -5.38 -66.75
C ALA A 2 4.88 -4.40 -65.63
N ILE A 3 6.04 -4.39 -64.98
CA ILE A 3 7.34 -5.12 -64.98
C ILE A 3 8.08 -4.64 -63.69
N CYS A 4 9.04 -5.43 -63.16
CA CYS A 4 10.22 -5.10 -62.28
C CYS A 4 10.15 -3.95 -61.23
N GLY A 5 10.64 -4.07 -59.99
CA GLY A 5 11.89 -4.70 -59.53
C GLY A 5 13.07 -3.74 -59.61
N VAL A 6 13.76 -3.44 -58.49
CA VAL A 6 15.23 -3.32 -58.32
C VAL A 6 15.62 -2.75 -56.94
N LYS A 7 16.58 -3.45 -56.30
CA LYS A 7 17.35 -3.13 -55.08
C LYS A 7 18.48 -2.12 -55.33
N ARG A 8 18.96 -1.48 -54.25
CA ARG A 8 20.38 -1.32 -53.76
C ARG A 8 20.50 0.02 -52.98
N ASN A 9 20.80 0.07 -51.68
CA ASN A 9 22.05 -0.19 -50.91
C ASN A 9 23.23 0.73 -51.27
N PHE A 10 23.68 1.57 -50.30
CA PHE A 10 25.09 1.92 -49.96
C PHE A 10 25.09 2.94 -48.77
N GLU A 11 25.50 2.55 -47.55
CA GLU A 11 26.81 2.85 -46.87
C GLU A 11 26.94 4.34 -46.43
N GLU A 12 27.31 4.75 -45.20
CA GLU A 12 28.43 4.29 -44.37
C GLU A 12 28.39 4.92 -42.93
N ASN A 13 28.66 4.10 -41.89
CA ASN A 13 29.35 4.28 -40.59
C ASN A 13 29.40 5.65 -39.84
N PHE A 14 29.26 5.74 -38.51
CA PHE A 14 30.21 5.19 -37.51
C PHE A 14 29.71 5.30 -36.03
N TYR A 15 30.23 4.39 -35.20
CA TYR A 15 30.35 4.36 -33.71
C TYR A 15 29.22 3.78 -32.82
N SER A 16 29.50 2.57 -32.31
CA SER A 16 29.12 2.09 -30.95
C SER A 16 30.27 2.41 -29.96
N PRO A 17 30.05 2.44 -28.62
CA PRO A 17 29.90 1.21 -27.82
C PRO A 17 28.81 1.25 -26.71
N SER A 18 28.40 0.03 -26.34
CA SER A 18 27.52 -0.40 -25.22
C SER A 18 28.20 -0.21 -23.83
N PRO A 19 27.70 -0.70 -22.64
CA PRO A 19 26.46 -1.43 -22.33
C PRO A 19 25.79 -1.14 -20.94
N VAL A 20 24.66 -1.82 -20.68
CA VAL A 20 24.07 -2.21 -19.36
C VAL A 20 23.35 -1.14 -18.50
N CYS A 21 22.02 -1.18 -18.55
CA CYS A 21 21.20 -1.29 -17.33
C CYS A 21 20.03 -2.22 -17.60
N LYS A 22 20.23 -3.52 -17.34
CA LYS A 22 19.14 -4.48 -17.15
C LYS A 22 18.41 -4.09 -15.87
N LYS A 23 17.41 -3.22 -15.96
CA LYS A 23 16.36 -3.16 -14.93
C LYS A 23 15.19 -3.96 -15.45
N GLY A 24 15.02 -5.14 -14.86
CA GLY A 24 13.93 -6.04 -15.17
C GLY A 24 12.61 -5.30 -15.08
N CYS A 25 11.93 -5.17 -16.23
CA CYS A 25 10.48 -5.07 -16.24
C CYS A 25 9.96 -6.39 -15.67
N PHE A 26 9.69 -6.42 -14.36
CA PHE A 26 8.72 -7.36 -13.84
C PHE A 26 7.37 -6.91 -14.36
N SER A 27 7.02 -7.43 -15.53
CA SER A 27 5.66 -7.52 -16.00
C SER A 27 4.90 -8.46 -15.07
N SER A 28 4.53 -7.99 -13.88
CA SER A 28 3.49 -8.63 -13.12
C SER A 28 2.18 -8.15 -13.71
N SER A 29 1.67 -8.88 -14.70
CA SER A 29 0.22 -9.05 -14.88
C SER A 29 -0.31 -9.66 -13.58
N SER A 30 -0.48 -8.83 -12.56
CA SER A 30 -1.44 -9.14 -11.51
C SER A 30 -2.76 -8.70 -12.09
N SER A 31 -3.57 -9.68 -12.50
CA SER A 31 -5.01 -9.50 -12.62
C SER A 31 -5.46 -8.94 -11.27
N PHE A 32 -5.56 -7.60 -11.17
CA PHE A 32 -6.16 -6.96 -10.03
C PHE A 32 -7.64 -7.24 -10.21
N GLU A 33 -8.09 -8.33 -9.58
CA GLU A 33 -9.51 -8.51 -9.31
C GLU A 33 -10.03 -7.19 -8.78
N TYR A 34 -11.04 -6.67 -9.47
CA TYR A 34 -11.77 -5.48 -9.08
C TYR A 34 -12.29 -5.68 -7.66
N TYR A 35 -11.55 -5.21 -6.66
CA TYR A 35 -12.13 -5.00 -5.35
C TYR A 35 -13.11 -3.83 -5.49
N LYS A 36 -14.40 -4.18 -5.41
CA LYS A 36 -15.49 -3.22 -5.32
C LYS A 36 -15.18 -2.19 -4.22
N PRO A 37 -15.39 -0.89 -4.47
CA PRO A 37 -15.35 0.11 -3.43
C PRO A 37 -16.33 -0.27 -2.32
N ILE A 38 -15.88 -0.23 -1.06
CA ILE A 38 -16.78 -0.32 0.09
C ILE A 38 -17.49 1.04 0.17
N GLU A 39 -18.65 1.12 -0.49
CA GLU A 39 -19.62 2.18 -0.24
C GLU A 39 -20.27 1.87 1.11
N ASN A 40 -20.00 2.76 2.09
CA ASN A 40 -20.61 2.86 3.42
C ASN A 40 -19.84 2.19 4.60
N PRO A 41 -19.37 2.96 5.61
CA PRO A 41 -18.58 2.44 6.74
C PRO A 41 -19.34 1.64 7.81
N ASP A 42 -20.68 1.56 7.75
CA ASP A 42 -21.51 1.07 8.87
C ASP A 42 -22.10 -0.34 8.69
N GLU A 43 -21.70 -1.09 7.67
CA GLU A 43 -22.22 -2.45 7.46
C GLU A 43 -21.09 -3.47 7.25
N LEU A 44 -20.45 -3.87 8.36
CA LEU A 44 -19.66 -5.11 8.44
C LEU A 44 -19.65 -5.64 9.88
N SER A 45 -20.84 -5.67 10.47
CA SER A 45 -21.19 -6.73 11.40
C SER A 45 -21.68 -7.91 10.56
N PHE A 46 -21.02 -9.06 10.75
CA PHE A 46 -21.36 -10.40 10.24
C PHE A 46 -20.45 -10.93 9.11
N GLU A 47 -19.91 -12.12 9.40
CA GLU A 47 -19.10 -13.05 8.59
C GLU A 47 -17.60 -12.74 8.40
N LEU A 48 -16.77 -13.26 9.32
CA LEU A 48 -16.13 -14.55 9.07
C LEU A 48 -15.60 -15.18 10.36
N GLU A 49 -16.41 -16.07 10.92
CA GLU A 49 -15.93 -17.31 11.50
C GLU A 49 -15.25 -18.10 10.36
N SER A 50 -13.91 -18.15 10.34
CA SER A 50 -13.06 -19.16 9.68
C SER A 50 -11.70 -18.58 9.27
N ALA A 51 -10.80 -18.48 10.24
CA ALA A 51 -9.37 -18.72 10.01
C ALA A 51 -8.81 -19.35 11.28
N LYS A 52 -9.11 -20.63 11.46
CA LYS A 52 -8.45 -21.48 12.46
C LYS A 52 -7.02 -21.74 11.98
N GLU A 53 -6.10 -21.80 12.94
CA GLU A 53 -4.66 -22.03 12.82
C GLU A 53 -3.78 -20.83 12.44
N LYS A 54 -3.33 -20.11 13.47
CA LYS A 54 -2.04 -20.43 14.11
C LYS A 54 -2.15 -20.18 15.61
N SER A 55 -2.39 -21.25 16.35
CA SER A 55 -2.23 -21.28 17.78
C SER A 55 -0.74 -21.35 18.10
N ASP A 56 -0.09 -20.20 18.30
CA ASP A 56 0.99 -20.15 19.28
C ASP A 56 0.34 -19.93 20.64
N ALA A 57 -0.34 -20.99 21.09
CA ALA A 57 -0.82 -21.10 22.44
C ALA A 57 0.43 -21.25 23.32
N ASN A 58 0.86 -20.14 23.91
CA ASN A 58 1.52 -20.22 25.20
C ASN A 58 0.48 -20.75 26.18
N ASN A 59 0.28 -22.08 26.17
CA ASN A 59 -0.46 -22.77 27.20
C ASN A 59 0.30 -22.53 28.49
N GLN A 60 -0.05 -21.45 29.20
CA GLN A 60 0.23 -21.34 30.62
C GLN A 60 -0.64 -22.40 31.29
N VAL A 61 -0.14 -23.63 31.25
CA VAL A 61 -0.45 -24.65 32.23
C VAL A 61 -0.31 -23.95 33.59
N PRO A 62 -1.30 -24.09 34.51
CA PRO A 62 -1.14 -23.60 35.87
C PRO A 62 0.23 -24.01 36.34
N ASN A 63 1.05 -23.02 36.71
CA ASN A 63 2.48 -23.21 36.90
C ASN A 63 2.65 -24.46 37.76
N SER A 64 3.45 -25.44 37.33
CA SER A 64 3.50 -26.77 37.98
C SER A 64 3.71 -26.67 39.50
N ASN A 65 4.25 -25.56 39.97
CA ASN A 65 4.44 -25.19 41.37
C ASN A 65 3.12 -24.94 42.12
N ASP A 66 2.10 -24.31 41.50
CA ASP A 66 0.81 -24.04 42.15
C ASP A 66 0.06 -25.35 42.41
N VAL A 67 0.09 -26.29 41.48
CA VAL A 67 -0.53 -27.63 41.64
C VAL A 67 0.11 -28.38 42.81
N VAL A 68 1.44 -28.29 42.95
CA VAL A 68 2.17 -28.88 44.07
C VAL A 68 1.79 -28.20 45.38
N GLU A 69 1.72 -26.86 45.42
CA GLU A 69 1.34 -26.09 46.61
C GLU A 69 -0.10 -26.39 47.09
N TRP A 70 -1.08 -26.48 46.17
CA TRP A 70 -2.45 -26.84 46.51
C TRP A 70 -2.56 -28.29 47.01
N SER A 71 -1.74 -29.20 46.45
CA SER A 71 -1.69 -30.60 46.89
C SER A 71 -1.08 -30.75 48.29
N ASP A 72 0.00 -30.02 48.58
CA ASP A 72 0.64 -30.00 49.90
C ASP A 72 -0.26 -29.36 50.96
N LEU A 73 -0.98 -28.29 50.60
CA LEU A 73 -1.94 -27.63 51.47
C LEU A 73 -3.12 -28.56 51.80
N LEU A 74 -3.62 -29.32 50.83
CA LEU A 74 -4.65 -30.33 51.03
C LEU A 74 -4.18 -31.43 52.00
N ILE A 75 -3.01 -32.02 51.74
CA ILE A 75 -2.44 -33.11 52.55
C ILE A 75 -2.17 -32.63 53.98
N LYS A 76 -1.57 -31.45 54.14
CA LYS A 76 -1.32 -30.82 55.45
C LYS A 76 -2.62 -30.59 56.22
N LYS A 77 -3.68 -30.16 55.54
CA LYS A 77 -4.98 -29.92 56.16
C LYS A 77 -5.68 -31.23 56.53
N LEU A 78 -5.63 -32.25 55.68
CA LEU A 78 -6.23 -33.56 55.94
C LEU A 78 -5.56 -34.31 57.10
N THR A 79 -4.23 -34.23 57.21
CA THR A 79 -3.47 -34.84 58.32
C THR A 79 -3.72 -34.20 59.68
N ALA A 80 -4.26 -32.98 59.72
CA ALA A 80 -4.61 -32.27 60.95
C ALA A 80 -6.05 -32.54 61.44
N VAL A 81 -6.84 -33.31 60.68
CA VAL A 81 -8.26 -33.53 60.96
C VAL A 81 -8.48 -34.86 61.69
N ALA A 82 -9.37 -34.86 62.70
CA ALA A 82 -9.63 -36.02 63.57
C ALA A 82 -10.82 -36.90 63.14
N SER A 83 -11.73 -36.39 62.29
CA SER A 83 -12.94 -37.09 61.86
C SER A 83 -13.09 -37.11 60.34
N MET A 84 -13.70 -38.18 59.81
CA MET A 84 -13.98 -38.32 58.38
C MET A 84 -14.91 -37.20 57.86
N ASP A 85 -15.86 -36.73 58.65
CA ASP A 85 -16.77 -35.66 58.21
C ASP A 85 -16.08 -34.29 58.16
N ASP A 86 -15.20 -34.02 59.12
CA ASP A 86 -14.33 -32.84 59.10
C ASP A 86 -13.37 -32.87 57.89
N ALA A 87 -12.91 -34.07 57.48
CA ALA A 87 -12.01 -34.23 56.34
C ALA A 87 -12.73 -33.91 55.03
N LYS A 88 -14.02 -34.25 54.91
CA LYS A 88 -14.86 -33.89 53.76
C LYS A 88 -15.08 -32.37 53.68
N VAL A 89 -15.44 -31.74 54.79
CA VAL A 89 -15.64 -30.28 54.86
C VAL A 89 -14.34 -29.57 54.48
N CYS A 90 -13.21 -30.04 55.02
CA CYS A 90 -11.90 -29.51 54.72
C CYS A 90 -11.54 -29.64 53.23
N THR A 91 -11.70 -30.83 52.65
CA THR A 91 -11.41 -31.08 51.22
C THR A 91 -12.23 -30.15 50.33
N LYS A 92 -13.53 -30.01 50.63
CA LYS A 92 -14.43 -29.11 49.92
C LYS A 92 -13.92 -27.65 49.97
N GLN A 93 -13.54 -27.17 51.16
CA GLN A 93 -13.04 -25.80 51.32
C GLN A 93 -11.76 -25.52 50.52
N VAL A 94 -10.82 -26.48 50.49
CA VAL A 94 -9.56 -26.33 49.73
C VAL A 94 -9.83 -26.33 48.23
N LEU A 95 -10.68 -27.23 47.74
CA LEU A 95 -11.06 -27.28 46.32
C LEU A 95 -11.84 -26.04 45.87
N GLU A 96 -12.74 -25.51 46.69
CA GLU A 96 -13.43 -24.25 46.38
C GLU A 96 -12.45 -23.06 46.36
N GLY A 97 -11.42 -23.06 47.21
CA GLY A 97 -10.35 -22.08 47.18
C GLY A 97 -9.54 -22.14 45.90
N PHE A 98 -9.19 -23.35 45.47
CA PHE A 98 -8.48 -23.60 44.21
C PHE A 98 -9.30 -23.19 42.99
N GLU A 99 -10.59 -23.54 42.94
CA GLU A 99 -11.51 -23.12 41.86
C GLU A 99 -11.57 -21.60 41.76
N ARG A 100 -11.68 -20.91 42.90
CA ARG A 100 -11.65 -19.43 42.93
C ARG A 100 -10.33 -18.87 42.42
N SER A 101 -9.20 -19.48 42.74
CA SER A 101 -7.89 -19.07 42.24
C SER A 101 -7.82 -19.18 40.71
N ILE A 102 -8.17 -20.35 40.17
CA ILE A 102 -8.21 -20.58 38.72
C ILE A 102 -9.12 -19.57 38.03
N LYS A 103 -10.32 -19.34 38.58
CA LYS A 103 -11.27 -18.40 37.99
C LYS A 103 -10.70 -16.98 37.93
N ILE A 104 -10.03 -16.53 38.99
CA ILE A 104 -9.38 -15.22 39.03
C ILE A 104 -8.29 -15.13 37.97
N ASP A 105 -7.45 -16.15 37.82
CA ASP A 105 -6.33 -16.13 36.88
C ASP A 105 -6.82 -16.17 35.43
N ILE A 106 -7.81 -17.00 35.12
CA ILE A 106 -8.49 -17.00 33.81
C ILE A 106 -9.12 -15.62 33.54
N GLN A 107 -9.78 -15.00 34.52
CA GLN A 107 -10.37 -13.68 34.35
C GLN A 107 -9.33 -12.59 34.05
N LYS A 108 -8.16 -12.64 34.72
CA LYS A 108 -7.05 -11.74 34.42
C LYS A 108 -6.54 -11.95 33.00
N GLU A 109 -6.34 -13.19 32.58
CA GLU A 109 -5.88 -13.52 31.23
C GLU A 109 -6.87 -13.03 30.17
N ILE A 110 -8.17 -13.27 30.36
CA ILE A 110 -9.23 -12.75 29.48
C ILE A 110 -9.18 -11.22 29.40
N MET A 111 -9.00 -10.54 30.53
CA MET A 111 -8.91 -9.08 30.56
C MET A 111 -7.69 -8.57 29.78
N LEU A 112 -6.51 -9.18 29.98
CA LEU A 112 -5.29 -8.83 29.26
C LEU A 112 -5.41 -9.11 27.76
N LEU A 113 -6.00 -10.24 27.38
CA LEU A 113 -6.18 -10.61 25.99
C LEU A 113 -7.17 -9.66 25.29
N ASN A 114 -8.26 -9.29 25.96
CA ASN A 114 -9.20 -8.29 25.45
C ASN A 114 -8.55 -6.93 25.25
N GLU A 115 -7.68 -6.49 26.18
CA GLU A 115 -6.94 -5.24 26.03
C GLU A 115 -6.02 -5.25 24.80
N GLN A 116 -5.30 -6.35 24.57
CA GLN A 116 -4.47 -6.53 23.39
C GLN A 116 -5.30 -6.52 22.10
N VAL A 117 -6.43 -7.23 22.07
CA VAL A 117 -7.33 -7.26 20.91
C VAL A 117 -7.87 -5.86 20.59
N GLU A 118 -8.27 -5.10 21.61
CA GLU A 118 -8.74 -3.72 21.41
C GLU A 118 -7.61 -2.77 20.98
N GLY A 119 -6.37 -2.99 21.45
CA GLY A 119 -5.18 -2.30 20.95
C GLY A 119 -4.96 -2.54 19.46
N LEU A 120 -4.91 -3.81 19.05
CA LEU A 120 -4.76 -4.22 17.64
C LEU A 120 -5.91 -3.71 16.77
N ARG A 121 -7.15 -3.70 17.29
CA ARG A 121 -8.31 -3.15 16.58
C ARG A 121 -8.15 -1.66 16.30
N LYS A 122 -7.66 -0.89 17.28
CA LYS A 122 -7.39 0.54 17.10
C LYS A 122 -6.30 0.77 16.07
N GLU A 123 -5.19 0.05 16.14
CA GLU A 123 -4.11 0.12 15.16
C GLU A 123 -4.59 -0.24 13.75
N ASN A 124 -5.37 -1.31 13.61
CA ASN A 124 -5.96 -1.71 12.33
C ASN A 124 -6.86 -0.61 11.76
N SER A 125 -7.64 0.08 12.60
CA SER A 125 -8.47 1.22 12.16
C SER A 125 -7.62 2.40 11.65
N ILE A 126 -6.49 2.69 12.30
CA ILE A 126 -5.56 3.74 11.89
C ILE A 126 -4.92 3.36 10.55
N LEU A 127 -4.47 2.12 10.41
CA LEU A 127 -3.88 1.62 9.17
C LEU A 127 -4.87 1.66 8.01
N LYS A 128 -6.12 1.24 8.22
CA LYS A 128 -7.18 1.35 7.20
C LYS A 128 -7.39 2.79 6.74
N ARG A 129 -7.47 3.75 7.68
CA ARG A 129 -7.57 5.18 7.33
C ARG A 129 -6.34 5.68 6.55
N ALA A 130 -5.13 5.30 6.99
CA ALA A 130 -3.90 5.70 6.31
C ALA A 130 -3.84 5.18 4.86
N VAL A 131 -4.29 3.95 4.61
CA VAL A 131 -4.35 3.36 3.27
C VAL A 131 -5.34 4.12 2.38
N VAL A 132 -6.51 4.49 2.90
CA VAL A 132 -7.49 5.29 2.14
C VAL A 132 -6.91 6.66 1.76
N VAL A 133 -6.33 7.37 2.73
CA VAL A 133 -5.70 8.68 2.47
C VAL A 133 -4.57 8.55 1.44
N GLN A 134 -3.72 7.54 1.58
CA GLN A 134 -2.64 7.31 0.62
C GLN A 134 -3.17 7.01 -0.78
N HIS A 135 -4.28 6.27 -0.89
CA HIS A 135 -4.91 5.98 -2.18
C HIS A 135 -5.48 7.25 -2.81
N GLU A 136 -6.17 8.10 -2.04
CA GLU A 136 -6.69 9.38 -2.50
C GLU A 136 -5.59 10.32 -2.99
N GLU A 137 -4.50 10.47 -2.22
CA GLU A 137 -3.34 11.27 -2.62
C GLU A 137 -2.69 10.75 -3.90
N ARG A 138 -2.56 9.42 -4.04
CA ARG A 138 -2.04 8.80 -5.25
C ARG A 138 -2.93 9.11 -6.45
N ASN A 139 -4.25 8.99 -6.30
CA ASN A 139 -5.21 9.27 -7.36
C ASN A 139 -5.18 10.75 -7.79
N ILE A 140 -5.00 11.68 -6.85
CA ILE A 140 -4.83 13.10 -7.16
C ILE A 140 -3.57 13.32 -8.00
N LYS A 141 -2.43 12.78 -7.55
CA LYS A 141 -1.16 12.88 -8.29
C LYS A 141 -1.25 12.25 -9.68
N GLU A 142 -1.94 11.14 -9.81
CA GLU A 142 -2.14 10.47 -11.11
C GLU A 142 -2.98 11.32 -12.06
N ARG A 143 -4.03 12.00 -11.57
CA ARG A 143 -4.79 12.97 -12.36
C ARG A 143 -3.94 14.16 -12.80
N GLU A 144 -3.20 14.78 -11.88
CA GLU A 144 -2.32 15.92 -12.21
C GLU A 144 -1.26 15.54 -13.26
N LEU A 145 -0.68 14.34 -13.15
CA LEU A 145 0.26 13.82 -14.13
C LEU A 145 -0.40 13.61 -15.50
N GLN A 146 -1.64 13.13 -15.52
CA GLN A 146 -2.39 12.95 -16.75
C GLN A 146 -2.70 14.31 -17.41
N ASP A 147 -3.16 15.30 -16.64
CA ASP A 147 -3.43 16.65 -17.13
C ASP A 147 -2.16 17.29 -17.73
N LEU A 148 -1.03 17.19 -17.04
CA LEU A 148 0.26 17.68 -17.54
C LEU A 148 0.68 16.97 -18.83
N LYS A 149 0.50 15.66 -18.89
CA LYS A 149 0.81 14.85 -20.08
C LYS A 149 -0.03 15.26 -21.28
N GLU A 150 -1.27 15.71 -21.06
CA GLU A 150 -2.16 16.23 -22.11
C GLU A 150 -1.81 17.67 -22.53
N LEU A 151 -1.33 18.52 -21.61
CA LEU A 151 -0.88 19.88 -21.91
C LEU A 151 0.43 19.93 -22.71
N VAL A 152 1.37 19.02 -22.45
CA VAL A 152 2.67 18.96 -23.15
C VAL A 152 2.54 18.93 -24.68
N PRO A 153 1.74 18.06 -25.32
CA PRO A 153 1.60 18.05 -26.78
C PRO A 153 0.94 19.34 -27.29
N GLN A 154 -0.02 19.91 -26.56
CA GLN A 154 -0.66 21.18 -26.97
C GLN A 154 0.35 22.33 -27.02
N TYR A 155 1.25 22.42 -26.04
CA TYR A 155 2.31 23.44 -26.05
C TYR A 155 3.36 23.16 -27.13
N LYS A 156 3.71 21.89 -27.38
CA LYS A 156 4.61 21.53 -28.49
C LYS A 156 4.03 21.94 -29.84
N GLU A 157 2.74 21.66 -30.08
CA GLU A 157 2.08 22.04 -31.33
C GLU A 157 2.04 23.57 -31.52
N LYS A 158 1.70 24.31 -30.46
CA LYS A 158 1.75 25.78 -30.47
C LYS A 158 3.16 26.32 -30.80
N LEU A 159 4.20 25.73 -30.21
CA LEU A 159 5.59 26.08 -30.50
C LEU A 159 5.91 25.84 -31.97
N THR A 160 5.62 24.64 -32.49
CA THR A 160 5.88 24.30 -33.91
C THR A 160 5.14 25.21 -34.88
N THR A 161 3.90 25.62 -34.55
CA THR A 161 3.11 26.54 -35.36
C THR A 161 3.74 27.94 -35.40
N LEU A 162 4.18 28.45 -34.24
CA LEU A 162 4.86 29.75 -34.16
C LEU A 162 6.21 29.72 -34.89
N GLU A 163 6.97 28.63 -34.79
CA GLU A 163 8.22 28.42 -35.51
C GLU A 163 8.00 28.46 -37.03
N LEU A 164 6.99 27.73 -37.54
CA LEU A 164 6.63 27.73 -38.96
C LEU A 164 6.16 29.12 -39.44
N ASN A 165 5.33 29.81 -38.67
CA ASN A 165 4.88 31.17 -39.00
C ASN A 165 6.06 32.15 -39.07
N ASN A 166 6.98 32.11 -38.11
CA ASN A 166 8.16 32.96 -38.09
C ASN A 166 9.05 32.69 -39.32
N TYR A 167 9.25 31.42 -39.66
CA TYR A 167 9.99 31.03 -40.85
C TYR A 167 9.33 31.56 -42.13
N SER A 168 8.02 31.38 -42.30
CA SER A 168 7.28 31.89 -43.45
C SER A 168 7.38 33.41 -43.60
N LEU A 169 7.24 34.15 -42.48
CA LEU A 169 7.37 35.60 -42.47
C LEU A 169 8.77 36.05 -42.86
N SER A 170 9.80 35.40 -42.31
CA SER A 170 11.21 35.67 -42.63
C SER A 170 11.52 35.37 -44.09
N MET A 171 10.97 34.30 -44.66
CA MET A 171 11.08 33.97 -46.07
C MET A 171 10.43 35.05 -46.96
N HIS A 172 9.19 35.46 -46.66
CA HIS A 172 8.50 36.51 -47.41
C HIS A 172 9.21 37.86 -47.31
N LEU A 173 9.76 38.21 -46.15
CA LEU A 173 10.54 39.43 -45.97
C LEU A 173 11.80 39.43 -46.84
N ASN A 174 12.55 38.32 -46.82
CA ASN A 174 13.73 38.17 -47.68
C ASN A 174 13.37 38.24 -49.18
N GLN A 175 12.26 37.61 -49.58
CA GLN A 175 11.79 37.65 -50.94
C GLN A 175 11.36 39.06 -51.37
N ALA A 176 10.69 39.82 -50.50
CA ALA A 176 10.34 41.21 -50.74
C ALA A 176 11.60 42.08 -50.90
N LEU A 177 12.61 41.91 -50.05
CA LEU A 177 13.89 42.62 -50.17
C LEU A 177 14.65 42.30 -51.46
N GLN A 178 14.60 41.06 -51.94
CA GLN A 178 15.27 40.68 -53.19
C GLN A 178 14.48 41.09 -54.45
N ASN A 179 13.16 41.10 -54.39
CA ASN A 179 12.29 41.48 -55.51
C ASN A 179 12.07 42.99 -55.62
N THR A 180 12.45 43.78 -54.62
CA THR A 180 12.54 45.24 -54.75
C THR A 180 13.76 45.63 -55.55
N SER A 181 13.61 45.66 -56.88
CA SER A 181 14.42 46.52 -57.77
C SER A 181 14.03 47.99 -57.60
N ILE A 182 14.07 48.51 -56.37
CA ILE A 182 13.91 49.95 -56.14
C ILE A 182 15.29 50.51 -55.78
N PRO A 183 15.95 51.24 -56.70
CA PRO A 183 17.16 51.95 -56.38
C PRO A 183 16.81 53.08 -55.41
N GLY A 184 17.31 52.98 -54.17
CA GLY A 184 17.57 54.09 -53.26
C GLY A 184 16.47 55.14 -53.10
N HIS A 185 15.52 54.92 -52.18
CA HIS A 185 14.90 56.04 -51.50
C HIS A 185 14.52 55.69 -50.07
N PHE A 186 15.50 55.79 -49.17
CA PHE A 186 15.23 56.02 -47.76
C PHE A 186 14.86 57.50 -47.62
N ASN A 187 13.66 57.78 -47.10
CA ASN A 187 13.25 59.13 -46.74
C ASN A 187 13.98 59.57 -45.45
N PRO A 188 14.83 60.61 -45.47
CA PRO A 188 15.68 60.99 -44.33
C PRO A 188 14.99 61.91 -43.31
N HIS A 189 13.65 61.93 -43.24
CA HIS A 189 12.90 62.81 -42.34
C HIS A 189 11.70 62.13 -41.67
N VAL A 190 11.92 60.99 -41.02
CA VAL A 190 10.98 60.48 -40.01
C VAL A 190 11.78 60.27 -38.72
N PHE A 191 11.60 61.22 -37.80
CA PHE A 191 12.01 61.13 -36.39
C PHE A 191 10.99 60.31 -35.61
#